data_AF-A0A0D5CFL7-F1
#
_entry.id   AF-A0A0D5CFL7-F1
#
_cell.length_a   1.000
_cell.length_b   1.000
_cell.length_c   1.000
_cell.angle_alpha   90.00
_cell.angle_beta   90.00
_cell.angle_gamma   90.00
#
_symmetry.space_group_name_H-M   'P 1'
#
loop_
_entity.id
_entity.type
_entity.pdbx_description
1 polymer ?
#
loop_
_entity_poly.entity_id
_entity_poly.type
_entity_poly.pdbx_seq_one_letter_code
_entity_poly.pdbx_strand_id
1 'polypeptide(L)'
;MAAAGSSGSGSAQAFRKERADAPRGFFEAEAGGLAWLAEAEPAGGARVVRVLAVAPGRIDLERLAPAHPTREAARALGAALAVTHDAGAPAFGSAPRGLDGPAFIGRQPLSVLAGDADGAGEGWGAWYARERVLPYLRRAVDAGNATSAQAADVERACAIAADGRFDDPAPPARIHGDLWSGNVQWTDTGAVLIDPAAHGGHRETDLAMLALFGCPGLDDLLGAYAETGCLAAGWRARVPLHQLHPLAVHAASHGPSYGDALHDAARTVLRM
;
A
#
# COMPACT_ATOMS: atom_id res chain seq x y z
N MET A 1 36.55 -1.55 46.05
CA MET A 1 35.86 -0.26 45.85
C MET A 1 36.55 0.43 44.69
N ALA A 2 35.94 0.81 43.57
CA ALA A 2 34.54 0.89 43.21
C ALA A 2 34.39 0.52 41.73
N ALA A 3 33.22 -0.02 41.40
CA ALA A 3 32.77 -0.27 40.04
C ALA A 3 32.53 1.05 39.29
N ALA A 4 32.81 1.05 37.99
CA ALA A 4 32.18 1.97 37.05
C ALA A 4 31.67 1.11 35.89
N GLY A 5 30.38 0.77 35.96
CA GLY A 5 29.65 0.23 34.84
C GLY A 5 29.50 1.32 33.78
N SER A 6 30.00 1.05 32.57
CA SER A 6 29.61 1.79 31.39
C SER A 6 28.37 1.10 30.82
N SER A 7 27.24 1.78 30.99
CA SER A 7 25.97 1.51 30.34
C SER A 7 26.16 1.50 28.83
N GLY A 8 26.16 0.31 28.22
CA GLY A 8 26.00 0.16 26.79
C GLY A 8 24.59 0.61 26.40
N SER A 9 24.44 1.88 26.02
CA SER A 9 23.32 2.28 25.18
C SER A 9 23.50 1.56 23.85
N GLY A 10 22.80 0.44 23.66
CA GLY A 10 22.81 -0.27 22.39
C GLY A 10 22.25 0.66 21.33
N SER A 11 23.11 1.25 20.49
CA SER A 11 22.63 1.93 19.30
C SER A 11 21.88 0.87 18.49
N ALA A 12 20.60 1.12 18.22
CA ALA A 12 19.86 0.30 17.29
C ALA A 12 20.66 0.27 15.98
N GLN A 13 21.11 -0.91 15.57
CA GLN A 13 21.89 -1.05 14.34
C GLN A 13 21.03 -0.55 13.18
N ALA A 14 21.55 0.34 12.33
CA ALA A 14 20.79 0.85 11.20
C ALA A 14 20.71 -0.18 10.06
N PHE A 15 19.58 -0.20 9.34
CA PHE A 15 19.43 -0.79 8.02
C PHE A 15 19.36 0.35 7.00
N ARG A 16 20.21 0.30 5.99
CA ARG A 16 20.38 1.40 5.03
C ARG A 16 19.96 0.98 3.64
N LYS A 17 19.10 1.78 3.02
CA LYS A 17 18.81 1.71 1.57
C LYS A 17 19.52 2.88 0.90
N GLU A 18 20.26 2.60 -0.16
CA GLU A 18 20.97 3.62 -0.95
C GLU A 18 20.72 3.39 -2.43
N ARG A 19 20.45 4.48 -3.16
CA ARG A 19 20.32 4.49 -4.60
C ARG A 19 20.77 5.83 -5.14
N ALA A 20 21.97 5.86 -5.74
CA ALA A 20 22.60 7.09 -6.19
C ALA A 20 21.83 7.82 -7.31
N ASP A 21 21.11 7.07 -8.14
CA ASP A 21 20.30 7.56 -9.26
C ASP A 21 18.81 7.75 -8.87
N ALA A 22 18.48 7.74 -7.57
CA ALA A 22 17.11 8.00 -7.13
C ALA A 22 16.64 9.40 -7.55
N PRO A 23 15.40 9.53 -8.09
CA PRO A 23 14.80 10.84 -8.28
C PRO A 23 14.75 11.63 -6.98
N ARG A 24 14.80 12.96 -7.09
CA ARG A 24 14.64 13.86 -5.94
C ARG A 24 13.33 13.53 -5.20
N GLY A 25 13.41 13.43 -3.87
CA GLY A 25 12.24 13.16 -3.03
C GLY A 25 11.87 11.68 -2.90
N PHE A 26 12.60 10.76 -3.52
CA PHE A 26 12.24 9.34 -3.51
C PHE A 26 12.22 8.72 -2.11
N PHE A 27 13.30 8.87 -1.35
CA PHE A 27 13.39 8.32 0.01
C PHE A 27 12.67 9.21 1.03
N GLU A 28 12.58 10.51 0.75
CA GLU A 28 11.79 11.46 1.53
C GLU A 28 10.29 11.13 1.46
N ALA A 29 9.80 10.66 0.31
CA ALA A 29 8.43 10.17 0.16
C ALA A 29 8.16 8.92 1.01
N GLU A 30 9.07 7.94 1.00
CA GLU A 30 8.99 6.75 1.87
C GLU A 30 8.98 7.16 3.35
N ALA A 31 9.90 8.05 3.76
CA ALA A 31 9.96 8.55 5.13
C ALA A 31 8.69 9.29 5.54
N GLY A 32 8.12 10.13 4.65
CA GLY A 32 6.84 10.81 4.89
C GLY A 32 5.66 9.85 5.01
N GLY A 33 5.61 8.81 4.16
CA GLY A 33 4.62 7.75 4.24
C GLY A 33 4.70 6.96 5.55
N LEU A 34 5.91 6.56 5.96
CA LEU A 34 6.14 5.91 7.24
C LEU A 34 5.73 6.80 8.43
N ALA A 35 6.10 8.08 8.42
CA ALA A 35 5.72 9.00 9.48
C ALA A 35 4.18 9.15 9.59
N TRP A 36 3.50 9.26 8.45
CA TRP A 36 2.04 9.41 8.43
C TRP A 36 1.31 8.14 8.86
N LEU A 37 1.77 6.95 8.45
CA LEU A 37 1.21 5.69 8.94
C LEU A 37 1.44 5.50 10.45
N ALA A 38 2.62 5.88 10.94
CA ALA A 38 2.99 5.77 12.36
C ALA A 38 2.09 6.58 13.30
N GLU A 39 1.42 7.63 12.83
CA GLU A 39 0.46 8.41 13.63
C GLU A 39 -0.71 7.57 14.17
N ALA A 40 -1.04 6.44 13.51
CA ALA A 40 -2.10 5.54 13.98
C ALA A 40 -1.64 4.58 15.09
N GLU A 41 -0.34 4.36 15.26
CA GLU A 41 0.19 3.39 16.23
C GLU A 41 -0.21 3.65 17.68
N PRO A 42 -0.22 4.90 18.20
CA PRO A 42 -0.69 5.16 19.57
C PRO A 42 -2.14 4.76 19.82
N ALA A 43 -2.97 4.68 18.76
CA ALA A 43 -4.35 4.23 18.83
C ALA A 43 -4.50 2.71 18.61
N GLY A 44 -3.39 1.98 18.45
CA GLY A 44 -3.38 0.55 18.12
C GLY A 44 -3.23 0.23 16.63
N GLY A 45 -2.86 1.22 15.81
CA GLY A 45 -2.53 1.03 14.40
C GLY A 45 -1.34 0.11 14.16
N ALA A 46 -1.22 -0.41 12.94
CA ALA A 46 -0.14 -1.29 12.53
C ALA A 46 1.23 -0.60 12.68
N ARG A 47 2.17 -1.31 13.31
CA ARG A 47 3.55 -0.83 13.51
C ARG A 47 4.24 -0.68 12.16
N VAL A 48 4.90 0.46 11.94
CA VAL A 48 5.79 0.64 10.79
C VAL A 48 7.24 0.74 11.22
N VAL A 49 8.17 0.49 10.29
CA VAL A 49 9.61 0.61 10.57
C VAL A 49 9.98 2.06 10.90
N ARG A 50 10.83 2.25 11.91
CA ARG A 50 11.31 3.58 12.29
C ARG A 50 12.37 4.11 11.34
N VAL A 51 12.18 5.36 10.90
CA VAL A 51 13.17 6.13 10.16
C VAL A 51 14.14 6.76 11.15
N LEU A 52 15.43 6.46 11.00
CA LEU A 52 16.53 7.03 11.80
C LEU A 52 17.08 8.29 11.15
N ALA A 53 17.22 8.28 9.81
CA ALA A 53 17.62 9.43 9.02
C ALA A 53 17.16 9.28 7.56
N VAL A 54 16.92 10.39 6.88
CA VAL A 54 16.62 10.42 5.45
C VAL A 54 17.37 11.57 4.79
N ALA A 55 17.84 11.34 3.56
CA ALA A 55 18.50 12.34 2.73
C ALA A 55 18.38 11.96 1.24
N PRO A 56 18.70 12.87 0.31
CA PRO A 56 18.70 12.52 -1.11
C PRO A 56 19.54 11.28 -1.40
N GLY A 57 18.91 10.29 -2.04
CA GLY A 57 19.55 9.02 -2.41
C GLY A 57 19.74 8.00 -1.29
N ARG A 58 19.28 8.26 -0.05
CA ARG A 58 19.35 7.27 1.04
C ARG A 58 18.28 7.39 2.12
N ILE A 59 17.97 6.26 2.77
CA ILE A 59 17.21 6.20 4.02
C ILE A 59 17.86 5.21 4.99
N ASP A 60 17.99 5.62 6.24
CA ASP A 60 18.43 4.80 7.37
C ASP A 60 17.21 4.46 8.22
N LEU A 61 16.97 3.17 8.40
CA LEU A 61 15.86 2.59 9.13
C LEU A 61 16.36 1.82 10.35
N GLU A 62 15.52 1.62 11.36
CA GLU A 62 15.82 0.64 12.40
C GLU A 62 16.02 -0.74 11.76
N ARG A 63 16.97 -1.53 12.28
CA ARG A 63 17.11 -2.92 11.87
C ARG A 63 16.09 -3.78 12.60
N LEU A 64 15.24 -4.43 11.82
CA LEU A 64 14.31 -5.44 12.30
C LEU A 64 15.02 -6.80 12.39
N ALA A 65 14.74 -7.55 13.45
CA ALA A 65 15.15 -8.93 13.61
C ALA A 65 14.02 -9.85 13.10
N PRO A 66 14.22 -10.58 12.00
CA PRO A 66 13.19 -11.47 11.46
C PRO A 66 12.85 -12.59 12.44
N ALA A 67 11.57 -12.90 12.55
CA ALA A 67 11.05 -14.03 13.31
C ALA A 67 10.00 -14.79 12.49
N HIS A 68 9.59 -15.96 12.98
CA HIS A 68 8.55 -16.74 12.32
C HIS A 68 7.17 -16.11 12.55
N PRO A 69 6.33 -16.00 11.50
CA PRO A 69 4.95 -15.55 11.65
C PRO A 69 4.17 -16.52 12.55
N THR A 70 3.36 -15.97 13.44
CA THR A 70 2.41 -16.74 14.25
C THR A 70 0.99 -16.36 13.88
N ARG A 71 0.04 -17.26 14.15
CA ARG A 71 -1.39 -16.99 14.00
C ARG A 71 -1.82 -15.76 14.80
N GLU A 72 -1.32 -15.62 16.02
CA GLU A 72 -1.62 -14.48 16.89
C GLU A 72 -1.11 -13.17 16.29
N ALA A 73 0.13 -13.14 15.80
CA ALA A 73 0.69 -11.97 15.14
C ALA A 73 -0.07 -11.59 13.87
N ALA A 74 -0.55 -12.57 13.10
CA ALA A 74 -1.37 -12.32 11.91
C ALA A 74 -2.73 -11.71 12.25
N ARG A 75 -3.43 -12.23 13.28
CA ARG A 75 -4.68 -11.63 13.76
C ARG A 75 -4.45 -10.22 14.32
N ALA A 76 -3.37 -10.02 15.08
CA ALA A 76 -3.00 -8.71 15.62
C ALA A 76 -2.74 -7.69 14.49
N LEU A 77 -2.03 -8.08 13.43
CA LEU A 77 -1.84 -7.24 12.26
C LEU A 77 -3.18 -6.88 11.58
N GLY A 78 -4.08 -7.87 11.42
CA GLY A 78 -5.40 -7.63 10.84
C GLY A 78 -6.22 -6.59 11.60
N ALA A 79 -6.25 -6.69 12.93
CA ALA A 79 -6.93 -5.71 13.78
C ALA A 79 -6.24 -4.33 13.73
N ALA A 80 -4.91 -4.29 13.76
CA ALA A 80 -4.14 -3.06 13.74
C ALA A 80 -4.24 -2.31 12.40
N LEU A 81 -4.33 -3.04 11.28
CA LEU A 81 -4.57 -2.46 9.95
C LEU A 81 -5.91 -1.74 9.87
N ALA A 82 -6.97 -2.27 10.51
CA ALA A 82 -8.26 -1.60 10.55
C ALA A 82 -8.16 -0.23 11.25
N VAL A 83 -7.43 -0.17 12.37
CA VAL A 83 -7.16 1.10 13.07
C VAL A 83 -6.34 2.06 12.20
N THR A 84 -5.32 1.57 11.50
CA THR A 84 -4.55 2.39 10.55
C THR A 84 -5.45 2.96 9.46
N HIS A 85 -6.32 2.15 8.86
CA HIS A 85 -7.25 2.59 7.82
C HIS A 85 -8.27 3.62 8.35
N ASP A 86 -8.81 3.40 9.55
CA ASP A 86 -9.80 4.30 10.17
C ASP A 86 -9.19 5.60 10.70
N ALA A 87 -7.86 5.71 10.81
CA ALA A 87 -7.18 7.00 10.99
C ALA A 87 -7.43 7.97 9.81
N GLY A 88 -7.90 7.44 8.67
CA GLY A 88 -8.52 8.20 7.59
C GLY A 88 -7.56 9.09 6.78
N ALA A 89 -8.09 9.57 5.67
CA ALA A 89 -7.47 10.57 4.81
C ALA A 89 -8.51 11.60 4.34
N PRO A 90 -8.11 12.85 4.04
CA PRO A 90 -9.04 13.90 3.58
C PRO A 90 -9.80 13.56 2.29
N ALA A 91 -9.12 12.93 1.32
CA ALA A 91 -9.66 12.57 0.03
C ALA A 91 -8.95 11.31 -0.52
N PHE A 92 -9.51 10.70 -1.56
CA PHE A 92 -8.78 9.71 -2.34
C PHE A 92 -7.60 10.38 -3.05
N GLY A 93 -6.42 9.79 -2.91
CA GLY A 93 -5.16 10.32 -3.41
C GLY A 93 -4.46 11.31 -2.48
N SER A 94 -5.02 11.67 -1.32
CA SER A 94 -4.33 12.56 -0.37
C SER A 94 -2.92 12.06 -0.07
N ALA A 95 -1.94 12.95 -0.22
CA ALA A 95 -0.57 12.67 0.15
C ALA A 95 -0.41 12.50 1.67
N PRO A 96 0.61 11.76 2.13
CA PRO A 96 1.04 11.79 3.52
C PRO A 96 1.23 13.24 4.02
N ARG A 97 0.76 13.53 5.24
CA ARG A 97 0.80 14.90 5.78
C ARG A 97 2.24 15.42 5.80
N GLY A 98 2.45 16.61 5.22
CA GLY A 98 3.76 17.25 5.16
C GLY A 98 4.65 16.78 4.01
N LEU A 99 4.18 15.86 3.15
CA LEU A 99 4.87 15.56 1.91
C LEU A 99 4.70 16.72 0.91
N ASP A 100 5.79 17.45 0.68
CA ASP A 100 5.91 18.48 -0.35
C ASP A 100 6.84 17.98 -1.46
N GLY A 101 6.31 17.09 -2.31
CA GLY A 101 7.11 16.41 -3.32
C GLY A 101 6.42 15.24 -4.02
N PRO A 102 7.15 14.52 -4.87
CA PRO A 102 6.62 13.38 -5.60
C PRO A 102 6.31 12.20 -4.66
N ALA A 103 5.36 11.36 -5.05
CA ALA A 103 5.13 10.06 -4.46
C ALA A 103 5.50 8.95 -5.46
N PHE A 104 5.74 7.75 -4.93
CA PHE A 104 6.18 6.60 -5.72
C PHE A 104 5.50 5.31 -5.26
N ILE A 105 5.32 4.39 -6.20
CA ILE A 105 5.04 2.97 -5.93
C ILE A 105 6.12 2.14 -6.62
N GLY A 106 6.91 1.41 -5.83
CA GLY A 106 8.17 0.84 -6.30
C GLY A 106 9.07 1.90 -6.94
N ARG A 107 9.31 1.78 -8.26
CA ARG A 107 10.11 2.76 -9.04
C ARG A 107 9.26 3.68 -9.90
N GLN A 108 7.94 3.55 -9.85
CA GLN A 108 7.02 4.29 -10.70
C GLN A 108 6.52 5.54 -9.97
N PRO A 109 6.37 6.69 -10.65
CA PRO A 109 5.65 7.84 -10.09
C PRO A 109 4.22 7.44 -9.70
N LEU A 110 3.76 7.96 -8.56
CA LEU A 110 2.41 7.81 -8.03
C LEU A 110 1.75 9.19 -7.92
N SER A 111 0.57 9.34 -8.50
CA SER A 111 -0.22 10.57 -8.40
C SER A 111 -0.83 10.68 -6.99
N VAL A 112 -0.60 11.83 -6.34
CA VAL A 112 -1.15 12.20 -5.04
C VAL A 112 -1.61 13.66 -5.06
N LEU A 113 -2.65 13.96 -4.28
CA LEU A 113 -3.22 15.30 -4.13
C LEU A 113 -2.45 16.06 -3.06
N ALA A 114 -2.11 17.31 -3.37
CA ALA A 114 -1.49 18.23 -2.44
C ALA A 114 -2.58 18.95 -1.63
N GLY A 115 -2.58 18.78 -0.31
CA GLY A 115 -3.51 19.48 0.58
C GLY A 115 -4.89 18.83 0.73
N ASP A 116 -5.69 19.41 1.63
CA ASP A 116 -6.92 18.79 2.15
C ASP A 116 -8.17 19.05 1.28
N ALA A 117 -8.07 19.88 0.24
CA ALA A 117 -9.23 20.39 -0.52
C ALA A 117 -9.31 19.92 -1.98
N ASP A 118 -8.20 19.48 -2.58
CA ASP A 118 -8.20 18.98 -3.95
C ASP A 118 -8.85 17.58 -3.96
N GLY A 119 -9.82 17.34 -4.86
CA GLY A 119 -10.47 16.03 -5.06
C GLY A 119 -11.60 15.65 -4.10
N ALA A 120 -12.03 16.56 -3.21
CA ALA A 120 -13.18 16.31 -2.34
C ALA A 120 -14.46 16.11 -3.17
N GLY A 121 -15.13 14.95 -2.98
CA GLY A 121 -16.43 14.65 -3.58
C GLY A 121 -16.41 13.84 -4.88
N GLU A 122 -15.24 13.45 -5.39
CA GLU A 122 -15.15 12.46 -6.47
C GLU A 122 -15.40 11.03 -5.94
N GLY A 123 -16.13 10.22 -6.71
CA GLY A 123 -16.36 8.80 -6.42
C GLY A 123 -15.07 7.98 -6.51
N TRP A 124 -14.94 6.98 -5.64
CA TRP A 124 -13.72 6.17 -5.54
C TRP A 124 -13.35 5.53 -6.89
N GLY A 125 -14.32 4.91 -7.58
CA GLY A 125 -14.09 4.18 -8.81
C GLY A 125 -13.61 5.08 -9.95
N ALA A 126 -14.12 6.30 -10.05
CA ALA A 126 -13.68 7.29 -11.05
C ALA A 126 -12.23 7.71 -10.81
N TRP A 127 -11.89 8.03 -9.55
CA TRP A 127 -10.53 8.32 -9.14
C TRP A 127 -9.60 7.11 -9.35
N TYR A 128 -10.00 5.92 -8.93
CA TYR A 128 -9.19 4.69 -8.99
C TYR A 128 -8.86 4.31 -10.44
N ALA A 129 -9.85 4.33 -11.33
CA ALA A 129 -9.61 4.09 -12.75
C ALA A 129 -8.59 5.07 -13.33
N ARG A 130 -8.79 6.38 -13.10
CA ARG A 130 -7.96 7.44 -13.68
C ARG A 130 -6.55 7.52 -13.09
N GLU A 131 -6.42 7.40 -11.77
CA GLU A 131 -5.18 7.69 -11.05
C GLU A 131 -4.40 6.44 -10.63
N ARG A 132 -5.03 5.26 -10.63
CA ARG A 132 -4.42 4.00 -10.15
C ARG A 132 -4.34 2.91 -11.20
N VAL A 133 -5.20 2.85 -12.20
CA VAL A 133 -5.13 1.75 -13.20
C VAL A 133 -4.64 2.23 -14.56
N LEU A 134 -5.34 3.18 -15.18
CA LEU A 134 -5.10 3.57 -16.57
C LEU A 134 -3.68 4.12 -16.85
N PRO A 135 -3.03 4.90 -15.95
CA PRO A 135 -1.67 5.39 -16.21
C PRO A 135 -0.63 4.26 -16.32
N TYR A 136 -0.79 3.21 -15.50
CA TYR A 136 0.12 2.07 -15.50
C TYR A 136 -0.23 1.06 -16.60
N LEU A 137 -1.50 0.92 -16.96
CA LEU A 137 -1.90 0.16 -18.14
C LEU A 137 -1.24 0.70 -19.41
N ARG A 138 -1.26 2.03 -19.60
CA ARG A 138 -0.59 2.67 -20.75
C ARG A 138 0.90 2.31 -20.78
N ARG A 139 1.59 2.43 -19.64
CA ARG A 139 3.01 2.04 -19.52
C ARG A 139 3.24 0.54 -19.79
N ALA A 140 2.32 -0.33 -19.36
CA ALA A 140 2.39 -1.77 -19.63
C ALA A 140 2.26 -2.08 -21.13
N VAL A 141 1.36 -1.39 -21.84
CA VAL A 141 1.22 -1.51 -23.30
C VAL A 141 2.47 -0.98 -24.00
N ASP A 142 2.96 0.21 -23.61
CA ASP A 142 4.17 0.81 -24.19
C ASP A 142 5.41 -0.09 -23.99
N ALA A 143 5.48 -0.79 -22.85
CA ALA A 143 6.54 -1.75 -22.55
C ALA A 143 6.37 -3.12 -23.24
N GLY A 144 5.26 -3.35 -23.95
CA GLY A 144 4.95 -4.64 -24.60
C GLY A 144 4.52 -5.74 -23.63
N ASN A 145 4.18 -5.40 -22.39
CA ASN A 145 3.75 -6.34 -21.35
C ASN A 145 2.23 -6.56 -21.32
N ALA A 146 1.47 -5.75 -22.06
CA ALA A 146 0.03 -5.94 -22.29
C ALA A 146 -0.30 -5.68 -23.75
N THR A 147 -1.12 -6.54 -24.36
CA THR A 147 -1.60 -6.36 -25.73
C THR A 147 -2.73 -5.33 -25.76
N SER A 148 -3.00 -4.74 -26.94
CA SER A 148 -4.13 -3.82 -27.12
C SER A 148 -5.49 -4.47 -26.82
N ALA A 149 -5.63 -5.77 -27.07
CA ALA A 149 -6.85 -6.51 -26.75
C ALA A 149 -7.05 -6.68 -25.23
N GLN A 150 -5.97 -6.99 -24.51
CA GLN A 150 -5.99 -7.03 -23.04
C GLN A 150 -6.30 -5.64 -22.46
N ALA A 151 -5.67 -4.60 -22.99
CA ALA A 151 -5.90 -3.23 -22.56
C ALA A 151 -7.36 -2.79 -22.72
N ALA A 152 -8.00 -3.14 -23.84
CA ALA A 152 -9.42 -2.84 -24.05
C ALA A 152 -10.34 -3.45 -22.98
N ASP A 153 -10.05 -4.66 -22.49
CA ASP A 153 -10.83 -5.28 -21.41
C ASP A 153 -10.59 -4.60 -20.07
N VAL A 154 -9.35 -4.19 -19.78
CA VAL A 154 -9.02 -3.41 -18.58
C VAL A 154 -9.69 -2.04 -18.61
N GLU A 155 -9.69 -1.36 -19.76
CA GLU A 155 -10.37 -0.07 -19.95
C GLU A 155 -11.88 -0.19 -19.73
N ARG A 156 -12.52 -1.27 -20.22
CA ARG A 156 -13.94 -1.54 -19.96
C ARG A 156 -14.21 -1.79 -18.48
N ALA A 157 -13.35 -2.55 -17.78
CA ALA A 157 -13.48 -2.77 -16.35
C ALA A 157 -13.33 -1.45 -15.56
N CYS A 158 -12.37 -0.60 -15.96
CA CYS A 158 -12.19 0.74 -15.42
C CYS A 158 -13.41 1.63 -15.66
N ALA A 159 -14.05 1.57 -16.83
CA ALA A 159 -15.26 2.34 -17.12
C ALA A 159 -16.42 1.96 -16.19
N ILE A 160 -16.64 0.65 -15.95
CA ILE A 160 -17.66 0.18 -15.00
C ILE A 160 -17.38 0.69 -13.58
N ALA A 161 -16.12 0.68 -13.15
CA ALA A 161 -15.74 1.25 -11.86
C ALA A 161 -15.96 2.76 -11.82
N ALA A 162 -15.59 3.48 -12.88
CA ALA A 162 -15.72 4.93 -12.99
C ALA A 162 -17.18 5.41 -12.98
N ASP A 163 -18.13 4.57 -13.42
CA ASP A 163 -19.56 4.83 -13.33
C ASP A 163 -20.11 4.71 -11.88
N GLY A 164 -19.25 4.43 -10.90
CA GLY A 164 -19.60 4.34 -9.48
C GLY A 164 -20.26 3.03 -9.07
N ARG A 165 -20.27 2.01 -9.94
CA ARG A 165 -20.95 0.73 -9.68
C ARG A 165 -20.45 0.02 -8.42
N PHE A 166 -19.19 0.22 -8.08
CA PHE A 166 -18.53 -0.41 -6.93
C PHE A 166 -18.21 0.59 -5.82
N ASP A 167 -18.67 1.84 -5.94
CA ASP A 167 -18.48 2.84 -4.91
C ASP A 167 -19.31 2.48 -3.68
N ASP A 168 -18.74 2.75 -2.51
CA ASP A 168 -19.40 2.58 -1.23
C ASP A 168 -19.27 3.88 -0.41
N PRO A 169 -20.01 4.04 0.70
CA PRO A 169 -19.96 5.25 1.51
C PRO A 169 -18.74 5.30 2.44
N ALA A 170 -17.80 4.35 2.35
CA ALA A 170 -16.65 4.33 3.24
C ALA A 170 -15.76 5.55 2.96
N PRO A 171 -15.32 6.27 4.00
CA PRO A 171 -14.41 7.39 3.81
C PRO A 171 -13.05 6.90 3.31
N PRO A 172 -12.27 7.75 2.62
CA PRO A 172 -10.90 7.45 2.25
C PRO A 172 -10.09 6.98 3.45
N ALA A 173 -9.53 5.79 3.34
CA ALA A 173 -8.68 5.17 4.34
C ALA A 173 -7.23 5.62 4.15
N ARG A 174 -6.50 5.69 5.25
CA ARG A 174 -5.04 5.81 5.22
C ARG A 174 -4.43 4.45 4.93
N ILE A 175 -4.10 4.20 3.67
CA ILE A 175 -3.58 2.90 3.24
C ILE A 175 -2.05 2.90 3.13
N HIS A 176 -1.46 1.72 3.28
CA HIS A 176 -0.04 1.47 3.00
C HIS A 176 0.26 1.61 1.51
N GLY A 177 -0.66 1.17 0.63
CA GLY A 177 -0.61 1.41 -0.82
C GLY A 177 0.28 0.46 -1.63
N ASP A 178 1.16 -0.28 -0.96
CA ASP A 178 1.99 -1.35 -1.53
C ASP A 178 2.05 -2.58 -0.60
N LEU A 179 0.92 -2.99 -0.02
CA LEU A 179 0.90 -3.98 1.07
C LEU A 179 0.86 -5.44 0.56
N TRP A 180 2.00 -5.96 0.13
CA TRP A 180 2.18 -7.38 -0.19
C TRP A 180 3.07 -8.08 0.85
N SER A 181 3.22 -9.41 0.80
CA SER A 181 3.98 -10.17 1.81
C SER A 181 5.40 -9.69 2.05
N GLY A 182 6.10 -9.22 1.01
CA GLY A 182 7.47 -8.69 1.15
C GLY A 182 7.56 -7.43 2.01
N ASN A 183 6.46 -6.68 2.10
CA ASN A 183 6.35 -5.45 2.89
C ASN A 183 5.79 -5.71 4.30
N VAL A 184 5.61 -6.97 4.69
CA VAL A 184 5.25 -7.40 6.04
C VAL A 184 6.44 -8.13 6.66
N GLN A 185 7.15 -7.45 7.56
CA GLN A 185 8.29 -8.02 8.29
C GLN A 185 7.82 -8.59 9.63
N TRP A 186 7.90 -9.91 9.78
CA TRP A 186 7.57 -10.60 11.03
C TRP A 186 8.74 -10.51 12.01
N THR A 187 8.46 -10.12 13.24
CA THR A 187 9.42 -9.99 14.34
C THR A 187 8.87 -10.65 15.61
N ASP A 188 9.70 -10.82 16.63
CA ASP A 188 9.26 -11.38 17.91
C ASP A 188 8.19 -10.54 18.62
N THR A 189 8.01 -9.28 18.24
CA THR A 189 6.99 -8.38 18.79
C THR A 189 5.77 -8.21 17.88
N GLY A 190 5.72 -8.94 16.76
CA GLY A 190 4.63 -8.88 15.78
C GLY A 190 5.09 -8.44 14.40
N ALA A 191 4.12 -8.10 13.55
CA ALA A 191 4.37 -7.63 12.19
C ALA A 191 4.74 -6.14 12.16
N VAL A 192 5.67 -5.79 11.28
CA VAL A 192 6.12 -4.44 11.00
C VAL A 192 6.00 -4.17 9.51
N LEU A 193 5.34 -3.07 9.15
CA LEU A 193 5.19 -2.67 7.76
C LEU A 193 6.39 -1.85 7.28
N ILE A 194 6.82 -2.09 6.04
CA ILE A 194 7.96 -1.42 5.39
C ILE A 194 7.59 -1.01 3.95
N ASP A 195 8.37 -0.09 3.37
CA ASP A 195 8.25 0.29 1.95
C ASP A 195 6.84 0.77 1.53
N PRO A 196 6.21 1.72 2.26
CA PRO A 196 4.88 2.19 1.89
C PRO A 196 4.89 3.05 0.63
N ALA A 197 3.82 2.91 -0.15
CA ALA A 197 3.37 3.88 -1.13
C ALA A 197 2.14 4.63 -0.57
N ALA A 198 2.27 5.17 0.65
CA ALA A 198 1.13 5.60 1.45
C ALA A 198 0.35 6.76 0.83
N HIS A 199 -0.97 6.65 0.83
CA HIS A 199 -1.89 7.71 0.38
C HIS A 199 -3.32 7.46 0.91
N GLY A 200 -4.21 8.42 0.73
CA GLY A 200 -5.65 8.21 0.91
C GLY A 200 -6.20 7.28 -0.16
N GLY A 201 -6.84 6.16 0.21
CA GLY A 201 -7.32 5.16 -0.74
C GLY A 201 -8.49 4.36 -0.21
N HIS A 202 -8.87 3.30 -0.92
CA HIS A 202 -9.89 2.37 -0.43
C HIS A 202 -9.25 1.25 0.37
N ARG A 203 -9.73 1.02 1.60
CA ARG A 203 -9.20 0.04 2.56
C ARG A 203 -9.06 -1.38 2.01
N GLU A 204 -9.98 -1.80 1.14
CA GLU A 204 -9.92 -3.12 0.49
C GLU A 204 -8.69 -3.28 -0.42
N THR A 205 -8.04 -2.20 -0.85
CA THR A 205 -6.86 -2.25 -1.74
C THR A 205 -5.68 -2.94 -1.08
N ASP A 206 -5.36 -2.59 0.17
CA ASP A 206 -4.28 -3.22 0.91
C ASP A 206 -4.56 -4.71 1.17
N LEU A 207 -5.82 -5.05 1.50
CA LEU A 207 -6.23 -6.44 1.72
C LEU A 207 -6.16 -7.28 0.43
N ALA A 208 -6.58 -6.69 -0.69
CA ALA A 208 -6.53 -7.32 -2.00
C ALA A 208 -5.08 -7.54 -2.48
N MET A 209 -4.16 -6.65 -2.10
CA MET A 209 -2.74 -6.78 -2.40
C MET A 209 -2.06 -7.87 -1.56
N LEU A 210 -2.41 -7.99 -0.27
CA LEU A 210 -2.01 -9.13 0.56
C LEU A 210 -2.51 -10.46 -0.02
N ALA A 211 -3.73 -10.48 -0.55
CA ALA A 211 -4.31 -11.67 -1.17
C ALA A 211 -3.66 -12.02 -2.52
N LEU A 212 -3.14 -11.03 -3.26
CA LEU A 212 -2.57 -11.24 -4.60
C LEU A 212 -1.26 -12.04 -4.55
N PHE A 213 -0.37 -11.68 -3.63
CA PHE A 213 0.96 -12.31 -3.49
C PHE A 213 1.05 -13.29 -2.31
N GLY A 214 -0.07 -13.50 -1.62
CA GLY A 214 -0.14 -14.25 -0.37
C GLY A 214 0.52 -13.51 0.80
N CYS A 215 0.19 -13.95 2.02
CA CYS A 215 0.82 -13.51 3.26
C CYS A 215 0.74 -14.66 4.30
N PRO A 216 1.80 -14.92 5.09
CA PRO A 216 1.69 -15.88 6.19
C PRO A 216 0.53 -15.53 7.14
N GLY A 217 -0.37 -16.50 7.38
CA GLY A 217 -1.57 -16.28 8.20
C GLY A 217 -2.63 -15.38 7.55
N LEU A 218 -2.66 -15.28 6.22
CA LEU A 218 -3.59 -14.40 5.49
C LEU A 218 -5.05 -14.56 5.93
N ASP A 219 -5.56 -15.79 6.08
CA ASP A 219 -6.95 -16.01 6.50
C ASP A 219 -7.24 -15.49 7.91
N ASP A 220 -6.29 -15.66 8.83
CA ASP A 220 -6.39 -15.14 10.19
C ASP A 220 -6.32 -13.61 10.23
N LEU A 221 -5.46 -13.01 9.40
CA LEU A 221 -5.34 -11.56 9.23
C LEU A 221 -6.62 -10.96 8.65
N LEU A 222 -7.10 -11.50 7.53
CA LEU A 222 -8.32 -11.03 6.86
C LEU A 222 -9.56 -11.27 7.73
N GLY A 223 -9.59 -12.38 8.49
CA GLY A 223 -10.63 -12.67 9.46
C GLY A 223 -10.67 -11.63 10.58
N ALA A 224 -9.53 -11.37 11.23
CA ALA A 224 -9.44 -10.38 12.29
C ALA A 224 -9.75 -8.95 11.81
N TYR A 225 -9.32 -8.60 10.59
CA TYR A 225 -9.71 -7.32 9.97
C TYR A 225 -11.23 -7.26 9.77
N ALA A 226 -11.85 -8.31 9.20
CA ALA A 226 -13.28 -8.33 8.93
C ALA A 226 -14.15 -8.29 10.20
N GLU A 227 -13.68 -8.88 11.30
CA GLU A 227 -14.34 -8.85 12.63
C GLU A 227 -14.55 -7.43 13.17
N THR A 228 -13.81 -6.43 12.67
CA THR A 228 -14.00 -5.01 13.05
C THR A 228 -15.28 -4.38 12.50
N GLY A 229 -15.93 -5.02 11.51
CA GLY A 229 -17.14 -4.50 10.86
C GLY A 229 -16.87 -3.42 9.81
N CYS A 230 -15.60 -3.13 9.52
CA CYS A 230 -15.17 -2.05 8.63
C CYS A 230 -15.23 -2.38 7.14
N LEU A 231 -15.63 -3.59 6.74
CA LEU A 231 -15.73 -4.02 5.34
C LEU A 231 -17.18 -4.15 4.88
N ALA A 232 -17.49 -3.57 3.72
CA ALA A 232 -18.81 -3.68 3.14
C ALA A 232 -19.12 -5.13 2.70
N ALA A 233 -20.40 -5.49 2.70
CA ALA A 233 -20.84 -6.80 2.24
C ALA A 233 -20.33 -7.09 0.82
N GLY A 234 -19.90 -8.33 0.58
CA GLY A 234 -19.38 -8.75 -0.72
C GLY A 234 -17.93 -8.34 -1.02
N TRP A 235 -17.17 -7.77 -0.07
CA TRP A 235 -15.78 -7.33 -0.31
C TRP A 235 -14.87 -8.40 -0.94
N ARG A 236 -15.06 -9.68 -0.57
CA ARG A 236 -14.30 -10.79 -1.17
C ARG A 236 -14.51 -10.90 -2.67
N ALA A 237 -15.73 -10.62 -3.15
CA ALA A 237 -16.01 -10.60 -4.58
C ALA A 237 -15.30 -9.44 -5.27
N ARG A 238 -15.07 -8.30 -4.60
CA ARG A 238 -14.37 -7.14 -5.16
C ARG A 238 -12.84 -7.24 -5.15
N VAL A 239 -12.25 -8.29 -4.59
CA VAL A 239 -10.78 -8.46 -4.57
C VAL A 239 -10.14 -8.30 -5.96
N PRO A 240 -10.64 -8.92 -7.05
CA PRO A 240 -10.08 -8.71 -8.39
C PRO A 240 -10.13 -7.26 -8.88
N LEU A 241 -11.14 -6.48 -8.47
CA LEU A 241 -11.25 -5.05 -8.79
C LEU A 241 -10.10 -4.27 -8.14
N HIS A 242 -9.87 -4.50 -6.85
CA HIS A 242 -8.80 -3.85 -6.10
C HIS A 242 -7.40 -4.31 -6.54
N GLN A 243 -7.28 -5.49 -7.15
CA GLN A 243 -6.03 -6.01 -7.71
C GLN A 243 -5.64 -5.40 -9.06
N LEU A 244 -6.53 -4.66 -9.74
CA LEU A 244 -6.19 -4.03 -11.03
C LEU A 244 -5.00 -3.07 -10.91
N HIS A 245 -4.95 -2.24 -9.87
CA HIS A 245 -3.84 -1.31 -9.63
C HIS A 245 -2.48 -2.03 -9.44
N PRO A 246 -2.30 -2.91 -8.44
CA PRO A 246 -1.01 -3.56 -8.24
C PRO A 246 -0.61 -4.39 -9.46
N LEU A 247 -1.55 -5.07 -10.13
CA LEU A 247 -1.25 -5.80 -11.36
C LEU A 247 -0.82 -4.88 -12.51
N ALA A 248 -1.45 -3.71 -12.68
CA ALA A 248 -1.04 -2.73 -13.69
C ALA A 248 0.35 -2.15 -13.40
N VAL A 249 0.68 -1.88 -12.14
CA VAL A 249 2.02 -1.43 -11.72
C VAL A 249 3.08 -2.49 -12.02
N HIS A 250 2.78 -3.76 -11.74
CA HIS A 250 3.71 -4.86 -12.04
C HIS A 250 3.83 -5.09 -13.55
N ALA A 251 2.73 -5.05 -14.30
CA ALA A 251 2.74 -5.15 -15.76
C ALA A 251 3.54 -4.01 -16.40
N ALA A 252 3.55 -2.81 -15.81
CA ALA A 252 4.36 -1.69 -16.29
C ALA A 252 5.89 -1.89 -16.13
N SER A 253 6.35 -2.90 -15.36
CA SER A 253 7.78 -2.99 -14.99
C SER A 253 8.38 -4.39 -14.86
N HIS A 254 7.60 -5.45 -14.69
CA HIS A 254 8.08 -6.79 -14.33
C HIS A 254 7.76 -7.89 -15.36
N GLY A 255 7.05 -7.57 -16.45
CA GLY A 255 6.89 -8.47 -17.60
C GLY A 255 5.44 -8.85 -17.95
N PRO A 256 5.26 -9.61 -19.05
CA PRO A 256 3.95 -9.89 -19.64
C PRO A 256 3.04 -10.80 -18.81
N SER A 257 3.59 -11.65 -17.94
CA SER A 257 2.78 -12.50 -17.04
C SER A 257 1.87 -11.69 -16.12
N TYR A 258 2.29 -10.47 -15.76
CA TYR A 258 1.46 -9.55 -14.99
C TYR A 258 0.38 -8.86 -15.85
N GLY A 259 0.62 -8.69 -17.15
CA GLY A 259 -0.40 -8.24 -18.10
C GLY A 259 -1.50 -9.28 -18.30
N ASP A 260 -1.14 -10.57 -18.36
CA ASP A 260 -2.10 -11.67 -18.40
C ASP A 260 -2.95 -11.71 -17.11
N ALA A 261 -2.30 -11.63 -15.94
CA ALA A 261 -3.01 -11.58 -14.66
C ALA A 261 -3.91 -10.34 -14.51
N LEU A 262 -3.45 -9.17 -14.97
CA LEU A 262 -4.25 -7.94 -15.03
C LEU A 262 -5.50 -8.14 -15.89
N HIS A 263 -5.34 -8.79 -17.05
CA HIS A 263 -6.44 -9.10 -17.95
C HIS A 263 -7.46 -10.04 -17.30
N ASP A 264 -7.00 -11.10 -16.64
CA ASP A 264 -7.88 -12.04 -15.94
C ASP A 264 -8.68 -11.38 -14.81
N ALA A 265 -8.03 -10.49 -14.04
CA ALA A 265 -8.70 -9.68 -13.02
C ALA A 265 -9.77 -8.78 -13.66
N ALA A 266 -9.45 -8.07 -14.76
CA ALA A 266 -10.40 -7.23 -15.47
C ALA A 266 -11.59 -8.02 -16.01
N ARG A 267 -11.36 -9.19 -16.61
CA ARG A 267 -12.44 -10.07 -17.09
C ARG A 267 -13.34 -10.54 -15.95
N THR A 268 -12.81 -10.68 -14.75
CA THR A 268 -13.60 -11.02 -13.57
C THR A 268 -14.47 -9.85 -13.13
N VAL A 269 -13.94 -8.62 -13.13
CA VAL A 269 -14.71 -7.40 -12.89
C VAL A 269 -15.85 -7.24 -13.92
N LEU A 270 -15.60 -7.52 -15.19
CA LEU A 270 -16.62 -7.46 -16.25
C LEU A 270 -17.79 -8.45 -16.06
N ARG A 271 -17.64 -9.46 -15.20
CA ARG A 271 -18.68 -10.46 -14.89
C ARG A 271 -19.41 -10.20 -13.57
N MET A 272 -18.93 -9.25 -12.75
CA MET A 272 -19.64 -8.79 -11.56
C MET A 272 -20.84 -7.95 -11.96
#